data_AF-M2YXL8-F1
#
_entry.id   AF-M2YXL8-F1
#
_cell.length_a   1.000
_cell.length_b   1.000
_cell.length_c   1.000
_cell.angle_alpha   90.00
_cell.angle_beta   90.00
_cell.angle_gamma   90.00
#
_symmetry.space_group_name_H-M   'P 1'
#
loop_
_entity.id
_entity.type
_entity.pdbx_description
1 polymer ?
#
loop_
_entity_poly.entity_id
_entity_poly.type
_entity_poly.pdbx_seq_one_letter_code
_entity_poly.pdbx_strand_id
1 'polypeptide(L)'
;MPGGRLTQEDRRLIATWLKDGLGYAEIARRLGRPTSTISREVARNSGHSGYRAEEANRVTGERARRRKPRPRTVPVIENGYGRDPEAVRAFETGFAEMIVATGLPRMTARVLACLSVSDEGVLTAAELAQRLQVSPASISNAVAYLEAQAMLKRERDGRREQYVIDEEMPQRVWDESVRSNQEWVKVARQGAEVLGTSTPAGARMDDLSRFHARINEIMLDDRVAVYAGDALTALAALLHAGRALSVSALATALEWPSERVSAALRVAEAHPHIAGPVKVVAGGGEYRAVPLVERLTARQLAALGS
;
A
#
# COMPACT_ATOMS: atom_id res chain seq x y z
N MET A 1 -23.03 -29.51 -0.53
CA MET A 1 -21.94 -30.50 -0.65
C MET A 1 -21.69 -31.14 0.72
N PRO A 2 -22.18 -32.36 1.02
CA PRO A 2 -21.94 -32.98 2.31
C PRO A 2 -20.55 -33.64 2.28
N GLY A 3 -19.56 -33.04 2.93
CA GLY A 3 -18.19 -33.56 2.87
C GLY A 3 -17.32 -33.04 4.01
N GLY A 4 -17.82 -33.15 5.25
CA GLY A 4 -16.99 -32.95 6.44
C GLY A 4 -15.80 -33.90 6.48
N ARG A 5 -14.82 -33.61 7.34
CA ARG A 5 -13.68 -34.51 7.59
C ARG A 5 -14.21 -35.87 8.04
N LEU A 6 -13.61 -36.96 7.56
CA LEU A 6 -13.91 -38.31 8.05
C LEU A 6 -13.78 -38.33 9.58
N THR A 7 -14.80 -38.84 10.26
CA THR A 7 -14.82 -39.01 11.72
C THR A 7 -13.95 -40.20 12.13
N GLN A 8 -13.72 -40.38 13.43
CA GLN A 8 -13.06 -41.60 13.92
C GLN A 8 -13.90 -42.84 13.63
N GLU A 9 -15.22 -42.72 13.71
CA GLU A 9 -16.18 -43.77 13.38
C GLU A 9 -16.14 -44.13 11.89
N ASP A 10 -16.14 -43.14 10.99
CA ASP A 10 -15.98 -43.35 9.55
C ASP A 10 -14.72 -44.17 9.26
N ARG A 11 -13.59 -43.84 9.91
CA ARG A 11 -12.32 -44.56 9.74
C ARG A 11 -12.37 -45.99 10.24
N ARG A 12 -13.07 -46.27 11.35
CA ARG A 12 -13.26 -47.63 11.85
C ARG A 12 -14.08 -48.48 10.87
N LEU A 13 -15.16 -47.92 10.32
CA LEU A 13 -15.98 -48.59 9.31
C LEU A 13 -15.19 -48.89 8.04
N ILE A 14 -14.37 -47.94 7.56
CA ILE A 14 -13.45 -48.17 6.43
C ILE A 14 -12.52 -49.36 6.72
N ALA A 15 -11.92 -49.43 7.91
CA ALA A 15 -11.01 -50.52 8.26
C ALA A 15 -11.72 -51.88 8.33
N THR A 16 -12.93 -51.94 8.88
CA THR A 16 -13.73 -53.17 8.92
C THR A 16 -14.08 -53.63 7.51
N TRP A 17 -14.67 -52.77 6.68
CA TRP A 17 -15.12 -53.15 5.36
C TRP A 17 -13.98 -53.47 4.38
N LEU A 18 -12.79 -52.89 4.58
CA LEU A 18 -11.60 -53.32 3.84
C LEU A 18 -11.16 -54.74 4.21
N LYS A 19 -11.30 -55.13 5.47
CA LYS A 19 -11.04 -56.53 5.90
C LYS A 19 -12.09 -57.49 5.33
N ASP A 20 -13.32 -57.04 5.19
CA ASP A 20 -14.41 -57.78 4.56
C ASP A 20 -14.29 -57.82 3.02
N GLY A 21 -13.25 -57.22 2.44
CA GLY A 21 -12.97 -57.25 1.00
C GLY A 21 -13.77 -56.28 0.15
N LEU A 22 -14.44 -55.28 0.75
CA LEU A 22 -15.20 -54.29 -0.02
C LEU A 22 -14.29 -53.32 -0.78
N GLY A 23 -14.68 -53.01 -2.02
CA GLY A 23 -14.00 -51.99 -2.83
C GLY A 23 -14.30 -50.56 -2.36
N TYR A 24 -13.42 -49.62 -2.69
CA TYR A 24 -13.52 -48.21 -2.25
C TYR A 24 -14.81 -47.51 -2.66
N ALA A 25 -15.36 -47.83 -3.83
CA ALA A 25 -16.62 -47.25 -4.32
C ALA A 25 -17.83 -47.67 -3.46
N GLU A 26 -17.82 -48.91 -2.97
CA GLU A 26 -18.89 -49.42 -2.11
C GLU A 26 -18.82 -48.80 -0.72
N ILE A 27 -17.61 -48.72 -0.14
CA ILE A 27 -17.36 -48.03 1.13
C ILE A 27 -17.80 -46.56 1.06
N ALA A 28 -17.50 -45.90 -0.06
CA ALA A 28 -17.87 -44.50 -0.29
C ALA A 28 -19.39 -44.30 -0.32
N ARG A 29 -20.12 -45.18 -1.03
CA ARG A 29 -21.60 -45.16 -1.05
C ARG A 29 -22.19 -45.33 0.34
N ARG A 30 -21.70 -46.30 1.12
CA ARG A 30 -22.20 -46.57 2.48
C ARG A 30 -21.98 -45.42 3.46
N LEU A 31 -20.89 -44.67 3.32
CA LEU A 31 -20.59 -43.51 4.16
C LEU A 31 -21.19 -42.19 3.63
N GLY A 32 -21.83 -42.21 2.45
CA GLY A 32 -22.28 -40.99 1.78
C GLY A 32 -21.12 -40.03 1.47
N ARG A 33 -19.95 -40.58 1.09
CA ARG A 33 -18.73 -39.81 0.78
C ARG A 33 -18.30 -40.02 -0.67
N PRO A 34 -17.56 -39.07 -1.27
CA PRO A 34 -16.92 -39.30 -2.56
C PRO A 34 -15.89 -40.44 -2.50
N THR A 35 -15.84 -41.28 -3.54
CA THR A 35 -14.85 -42.37 -3.65
C THR A 35 -13.41 -41.88 -3.54
N SER A 36 -13.14 -40.67 -4.05
CA SER A 36 -11.83 -40.01 -3.95
C SER A 36 -11.43 -39.70 -2.50
N THR A 37 -12.37 -39.47 -1.59
CA THR A 37 -12.09 -39.27 -0.17
C THR A 37 -11.60 -40.56 0.48
N ILE A 38 -12.26 -41.69 0.20
CA ILE A 38 -11.88 -43.00 0.73
C ILE A 38 -10.54 -43.44 0.16
N SER A 39 -10.36 -43.36 -1.16
CA SER A 39 -9.10 -43.72 -1.82
C SER A 39 -7.91 -42.92 -1.27
N ARG A 40 -8.04 -41.59 -1.14
CA ARG A 40 -6.97 -40.73 -0.60
C ARG A 40 -6.70 -40.98 0.88
N GLU A 41 -7.72 -41.31 1.66
CA GLU A 41 -7.56 -41.66 3.08
C GLU A 41 -6.80 -42.98 3.24
N VAL A 42 -7.21 -44.00 2.50
CA VAL A 42 -6.59 -45.33 2.54
C VAL A 42 -5.16 -45.27 2.01
N ALA A 43 -4.93 -44.63 0.85
CA ALA A 43 -3.58 -44.48 0.30
C ALA A 43 -2.61 -43.73 1.23
N ARG A 44 -3.11 -42.75 2.00
CA ARG A 44 -2.29 -41.94 2.89
C ARG A 44 -1.98 -42.61 4.23
N ASN A 45 -2.83 -43.50 4.70
CA ASN A 45 -2.72 -44.10 6.04
C ASN A 45 -2.66 -45.65 6.01
N SER A 46 -2.39 -46.25 4.86
CA SER A 46 -2.06 -47.68 4.76
C SER A 46 -0.56 -47.87 4.86
N GLY A 47 -0.14 -48.78 5.74
CA GLY A 47 1.25 -49.21 5.86
C GLY A 47 1.43 -50.64 5.37
N HIS A 48 2.58 -51.24 5.71
CA HIS A 48 2.91 -52.63 5.34
C HIS A 48 1.90 -53.68 5.86
N SER A 49 1.10 -53.34 6.87
CA SER A 49 0.05 -54.20 7.44
C SER A 49 -1.38 -53.77 7.07
N GLY A 50 -1.53 -52.94 6.03
CA GLY A 50 -2.83 -52.42 5.58
C GLY A 50 -3.27 -51.14 6.31
N TYR A 51 -4.55 -50.79 6.13
CA TYR A 51 -5.16 -49.56 6.66
C TYR A 51 -5.48 -49.68 8.16
N ARG A 52 -5.01 -48.72 8.98
CA ARG A 52 -5.24 -48.67 10.44
C ARG A 52 -5.98 -47.40 10.86
N ALA A 53 -7.25 -47.57 11.25
CA ALA A 53 -8.14 -46.47 11.61
C ALA A 53 -7.62 -45.58 12.76
N GLU A 54 -7.12 -46.19 13.84
CA GLU A 54 -6.67 -45.45 15.03
C GLU A 54 -5.39 -44.63 14.76
N GLU A 55 -4.49 -45.15 13.94
CA GLU A 55 -3.28 -44.44 13.53
C GLU A 55 -3.61 -43.27 12.59
N ALA A 56 -4.51 -43.48 11.62
CA ALA A 56 -5.02 -42.43 10.75
C ALA A 56 -5.70 -41.29 11.55
N ASN A 57 -6.46 -41.65 12.59
CA ASN A 57 -7.09 -40.68 13.48
C ASN A 57 -6.06 -39.90 14.31
N ARG A 58 -5.06 -40.59 14.89
CA ARG A 58 -3.97 -39.96 15.66
C ARG A 58 -3.16 -38.99 14.81
N VAL A 59 -2.72 -39.39 13.61
CA VAL A 59 -1.94 -38.54 12.69
C VAL A 59 -2.76 -37.31 12.26
N THR A 60 -4.05 -37.49 12.01
CA THR A 60 -4.95 -36.37 11.69
C THR A 60 -5.11 -35.42 12.88
N GLY A 61 -5.23 -35.95 14.10
CA GLY A 61 -5.31 -35.19 15.34
C GLY A 61 -4.02 -34.41 15.66
N GLU A 62 -2.84 -35.03 15.51
CA GLU A 62 -1.54 -34.37 15.69
C GLU A 62 -1.35 -33.20 14.73
N ARG A 63 -1.75 -33.36 13.46
CA ARG A 63 -1.71 -32.28 12.45
C ARG A 63 -2.67 -31.14 12.80
N ALA A 64 -3.85 -31.45 13.33
CA ALA A 64 -4.80 -30.44 13.78
C ALA A 64 -4.27 -29.68 15.01
N ARG A 65 -3.64 -30.37 15.96
CA ARG A 65 -3.02 -29.77 17.16
C ARG A 65 -1.84 -28.88 16.83
N ARG A 66 -0.95 -29.29 15.90
CA ARG A 66 0.18 -28.45 15.42
C ARG A 66 -0.28 -27.18 14.70
N ARG A 67 -1.52 -27.15 14.18
CA ARG A 67 -2.09 -26.01 13.47
C ARG A 67 -2.85 -25.02 14.34
N LYS A 68 -2.97 -25.23 15.66
CA LYS A 68 -3.64 -24.26 16.54
C LYS A 68 -2.73 -23.02 16.65
N PRO A 69 -3.06 -21.87 16.05
CA PRO A 69 -2.21 -20.70 16.13
C PRO A 69 -2.23 -20.24 17.60
N ARG A 70 -1.05 -20.07 18.21
CA ARG A 70 -0.97 -19.26 19.44
C ARG A 70 -1.42 -17.83 19.09
N PRO A 71 -2.18 -17.15 19.96
CA PRO A 71 -2.38 -15.71 19.78
C PRO A 71 -0.99 -15.08 19.82
N ARG A 72 -0.53 -14.57 18.67
CA ARG A 72 0.72 -13.82 18.58
C ARG A 72 0.43 -12.48 19.23
N THR A 73 1.05 -12.22 20.38
CA THR A 73 1.15 -10.88 20.93
C THR A 73 1.82 -9.99 19.86
N VAL A 74 1.15 -8.91 19.47
CA VAL A 74 1.74 -7.90 18.59
C VAL A 74 2.88 -7.27 19.39
N PRO A 75 4.12 -7.24 18.88
CA PRO A 75 5.20 -6.54 19.56
C PRO A 75 4.79 -5.08 19.73
N VAL A 76 4.80 -4.58 20.96
CA VAL A 76 4.75 -3.14 21.21
C VAL A 76 6.12 -2.61 20.81
N ILE A 77 6.16 -1.85 19.73
CA ILE A 77 7.39 -1.19 19.29
C ILE A 77 7.43 0.10 20.09
N GLU A 78 8.36 0.16 21.04
CA GLU A 78 8.65 1.37 21.81
C GLU A 78 9.87 2.03 21.18
N ASN A 79 9.63 3.13 20.49
CA ASN A 79 10.62 3.79 19.66
C ASN A 79 11.41 4.86 20.45
N GLY A 80 11.25 4.90 21.78
CA GLY A 80 11.85 5.89 22.67
C GLY A 80 11.22 7.29 22.63
N TYR A 81 10.30 7.57 21.71
CA TYR A 81 9.63 8.89 21.59
C TYR A 81 8.47 9.14 22.56
N GLY A 82 8.24 8.27 23.55
CA GLY A 82 7.22 8.46 24.60
C GLY A 82 5.77 8.47 24.10
N ARG A 83 5.49 7.92 22.91
CA ARG A 83 4.13 7.84 22.34
C ARG A 83 3.35 6.71 22.99
N ASP A 84 2.06 6.94 23.25
CA ASP A 84 1.14 5.88 23.69
C ASP A 84 0.99 4.82 22.58
N PRO A 85 1.41 3.57 22.81
CA PRO A 85 1.31 2.53 21.80
C PRO A 85 -0.12 2.17 21.40
N GLU A 86 -1.11 2.39 22.27
CA GLU A 86 -2.52 2.17 21.92
C GLU A 86 -3.03 3.24 20.96
N ALA A 87 -2.73 4.51 21.23
CA ALA A 87 -3.05 5.61 20.32
C ALA A 87 -2.44 5.41 18.91
N VAL A 88 -1.18 4.96 18.82
CA VAL A 88 -0.52 4.68 17.53
C VAL A 88 -1.23 3.55 16.78
N ARG A 89 -1.60 2.46 17.45
CA ARG A 89 -2.34 1.34 16.84
C ARG A 89 -3.74 1.75 16.37
N ALA A 90 -4.42 2.59 17.15
CA ALA A 90 -5.72 3.12 16.79
C ALA A 90 -5.62 4.02 15.54
N PHE A 91 -4.60 4.89 15.49
CA PHE A 91 -4.32 5.71 14.32
C PHE A 91 -3.98 4.87 13.09
N GLU A 92 -3.07 3.89 13.20
CA GLU A 92 -2.72 3.00 12.09
C GLU A 92 -3.96 2.30 11.51
N THR A 93 -4.85 1.84 12.39
CA THR A 93 -6.11 1.19 11.99
C THR A 93 -7.03 2.16 11.25
N GLY A 94 -7.27 3.35 11.82
CA GLY A 94 -8.11 4.37 11.18
C GLY A 94 -7.52 4.89 9.86
N PHE A 95 -6.19 5.01 9.78
CA PHE A 95 -5.49 5.41 8.57
C PHE A 95 -5.64 4.35 7.47
N ALA A 96 -5.48 3.07 7.80
CA ALA A 96 -5.74 1.97 6.87
C ALA A 96 -7.21 1.95 6.41
N GLU A 97 -8.17 2.22 7.29
CA GLU A 97 -9.59 2.28 6.93
C GLU A 97 -9.91 3.45 5.98
N MET A 98 -9.30 4.62 6.22
CA MET A 98 -9.39 5.76 5.30
C MET A 98 -8.83 5.40 3.92
N ILE A 99 -7.66 4.75 3.85
CA ILE A 99 -7.06 4.31 2.58
C ILE A 99 -7.95 3.27 1.87
N VAL A 100 -8.62 2.38 2.60
CA VAL A 100 -9.61 1.47 2.00
C VAL A 100 -10.76 2.24 1.37
N ALA A 101 -11.23 3.31 2.02
CA ALA A 101 -12.31 4.13 1.49
C ALA A 101 -11.94 4.87 0.20
N THR A 102 -10.65 5.07 -0.09
CA THR A 102 -10.19 5.63 -1.38
C THR A 102 -10.10 4.60 -2.51
N GLY A 103 -10.34 3.31 -2.21
CA GLY A 103 -10.42 2.24 -3.20
C GLY A 103 -9.29 1.20 -3.15
N LEU A 104 -8.33 1.33 -2.24
CA LEU A 104 -7.25 0.35 -2.11
C LEU A 104 -7.74 -0.96 -1.46
N PRO A 105 -7.22 -2.14 -1.90
CA PRO A 105 -7.51 -3.40 -1.22
C PRO A 105 -7.09 -3.37 0.25
N ARG A 106 -7.89 -3.99 1.13
CA ARG A 106 -7.68 -3.94 2.59
C ARG A 106 -6.27 -4.31 3.05
N MET A 107 -5.66 -5.34 2.46
CA MET A 107 -4.29 -5.73 2.85
C MET A 107 -3.23 -4.76 2.34
N THR A 108 -3.40 -4.21 1.14
CA THR A 108 -2.56 -3.15 0.57
C THR A 108 -2.57 -1.91 1.47
N ALA A 109 -3.77 -1.45 1.86
CA ALA A 109 -3.95 -0.32 2.77
C ALA A 109 -3.27 -0.54 4.13
N ARG A 110 -3.39 -1.74 4.69
CA ARG A 110 -2.74 -2.11 5.96
C ARG A 110 -1.21 -2.14 5.85
N VAL A 111 -0.66 -2.64 4.75
CA VAL A 111 0.80 -2.63 4.52
C VAL A 111 1.31 -1.21 4.40
N LEU A 112 0.63 -0.35 3.63
CA LEU A 112 0.98 1.06 3.48
C LEU A 112 0.94 1.78 4.83
N ALA A 113 -0.17 1.67 5.58
CA ALA A 113 -0.30 2.28 6.91
C ALA A 113 0.78 1.82 7.89
N CYS A 114 1.06 0.51 7.94
CA CYS A 114 2.08 -0.07 8.81
C CYS A 114 3.49 0.43 8.48
N LEU A 115 3.81 0.64 7.19
CA LEU A 115 5.09 1.23 6.77
C LEU A 115 5.14 2.72 7.11
N SER A 116 4.10 3.48 6.79
CA SER A 116 4.05 4.94 6.99
C SER A 116 4.14 5.37 8.46
N VAL A 117 3.63 4.54 9.37
CA VAL A 117 3.66 4.82 10.83
C VAL A 117 4.95 4.29 11.48
N SER A 118 5.76 3.51 10.74
CA SER A 118 7.06 3.04 11.21
C SER A 118 8.10 4.17 11.13
N ASP A 119 8.82 4.45 12.21
CA ASP A 119 9.77 5.58 12.24
C ASP A 119 10.86 5.50 11.17
N GLU A 120 11.40 4.31 10.92
CA GLU A 120 12.43 4.11 9.89
C GLU A 120 11.85 4.08 8.47
N GLY A 121 10.53 3.94 8.30
CA GLY A 121 9.91 3.74 6.97
C GLY A 121 10.34 2.46 6.23
N VAL A 122 11.15 1.60 6.86
CA VAL A 122 11.74 0.38 6.27
C VAL A 122 11.26 -0.86 7.03
N LEU A 123 10.66 -1.83 6.33
CA LEU A 123 10.28 -3.12 6.91
C LEU A 123 10.51 -4.29 5.94
N THR A 124 10.93 -5.42 6.47
CA THR A 124 10.98 -6.70 5.74
C THR A 124 9.60 -7.35 5.65
N ALA A 125 9.44 -8.30 4.72
CA ALA A 125 8.23 -9.12 4.63
C ALA A 125 7.89 -9.86 5.93
N ALA A 126 8.91 -10.29 6.69
CA ALA A 126 8.73 -11.00 7.95
C ALA A 126 8.20 -10.06 9.05
N GLU A 127 8.71 -8.84 9.12
CA GLU A 127 8.26 -7.82 10.07
C GLU A 127 6.85 -7.35 9.74
N LEU A 128 6.53 -7.11 8.47
CA LEU A 128 5.17 -6.81 8.02
C LEU A 128 4.20 -7.92 8.40
N ALA A 129 4.54 -9.18 8.11
CA ALA A 129 3.69 -10.32 8.47
C ALA A 129 3.49 -10.45 9.99
N GLN A 130 4.53 -10.13 10.78
CA GLN A 130 4.45 -10.12 12.23
C GLN A 130 3.59 -8.98 12.77
N ARG A 131 3.79 -7.74 12.33
CA ARG A 131 3.02 -6.58 12.78
C ARG A 131 1.55 -6.70 12.40
N LEU A 132 1.27 -7.11 11.16
CA LEU A 132 -0.09 -7.23 10.62
C LEU A 132 -0.80 -8.53 11.01
N GLN A 133 -0.12 -9.47 11.66
CA GLN A 133 -0.66 -10.77 12.07
C GLN A 133 -1.22 -11.59 10.90
N VAL A 134 -0.48 -11.62 9.78
CA VAL A 134 -0.85 -12.34 8.56
C VAL A 134 0.24 -13.31 8.11
N SER A 135 -0.05 -14.15 7.12
CA SER A 135 0.98 -14.99 6.51
C SER A 135 1.90 -14.16 5.61
N PRO A 136 3.20 -14.51 5.46
CA PRO A 136 4.09 -13.83 4.53
C PRO A 136 3.57 -13.79 3.09
N ALA A 137 2.88 -14.85 2.65
CA ALA A 137 2.24 -14.89 1.32
C ALA A 137 1.16 -13.82 1.13
N SER A 138 0.52 -13.36 2.21
CA SER A 138 -0.47 -12.28 2.16
C SER A 138 0.16 -10.91 1.92
N ILE A 139 1.47 -10.77 2.20
CA ILE A 139 2.23 -9.53 2.01
C ILE A 139 2.63 -9.36 0.54
N SER A 140 2.98 -10.45 -0.15
CA SER A 140 3.54 -10.40 -1.51
C SER A 140 2.65 -9.66 -2.52
N ASN A 141 1.35 -9.94 -2.54
CA ASN A 141 0.44 -9.26 -3.48
C ASN A 141 0.21 -7.79 -3.11
N ALA A 142 0.16 -7.48 -1.81
CA ALA A 142 0.00 -6.12 -1.33
C ALA A 142 1.23 -5.26 -1.70
N VAL A 143 2.43 -5.81 -1.49
CA VAL A 143 3.69 -5.17 -1.88
C VAL A 143 3.78 -5.01 -3.38
N ALA A 144 3.49 -6.06 -4.16
CA ALA A 144 3.54 -5.98 -5.63
C ALA A 144 2.60 -4.89 -6.16
N TYR A 145 1.42 -4.74 -5.57
CA TYR A 145 0.50 -3.65 -5.91
C TYR A 145 1.09 -2.28 -5.56
N LEU A 146 1.57 -2.09 -4.33
CA LEU A 146 2.13 -0.80 -3.89
C LEU A 146 3.37 -0.40 -4.71
N GLU A 147 4.22 -1.36 -5.05
CA GLU A 147 5.39 -1.17 -5.93
C GLU A 147 4.95 -0.77 -7.35
N ALA A 148 3.91 -1.40 -7.89
CA ALA A 148 3.34 -1.03 -9.19
C ALA A 148 2.66 0.35 -9.20
N GLN A 149 2.25 0.85 -8.02
CA GLN A 149 1.74 2.21 -7.85
C GLN A 149 2.82 3.19 -7.35
N ALA A 150 4.09 2.76 -7.33
CA ALA A 150 5.25 3.53 -6.88
C ALA A 150 5.17 4.07 -5.43
N MET A 151 4.22 3.56 -4.63
CA MET A 151 3.98 3.96 -3.23
C MET A 151 5.01 3.40 -2.25
N LEU A 152 5.82 2.42 -2.69
CA LEU A 152 7.00 1.94 -1.98
C LEU A 152 8.05 1.49 -2.99
N LYS A 153 9.27 1.32 -2.53
CA LYS A 153 10.33 0.64 -3.29
C LYS A 153 10.82 -0.59 -2.55
N ARG A 154 11.42 -1.51 -3.30
CA ARG A 154 12.05 -2.71 -2.79
C ARG A 154 13.57 -2.56 -2.85
N GLU A 155 14.21 -2.71 -1.69
CA GLU A 155 15.66 -2.67 -1.57
C GLU A 155 16.20 -4.01 -1.05
N ARG A 156 17.49 -4.25 -1.27
CA ARG A 156 18.19 -5.43 -0.75
C ARG A 156 19.20 -5.01 0.28
N ASP A 157 19.03 -5.54 1.48
CA ASP A 157 20.04 -5.55 2.53
C ASP A 157 20.63 -6.97 2.62
N GLY A 158 21.77 -7.15 1.95
CA GLY A 158 22.41 -8.45 1.76
C GLY A 158 21.51 -9.46 1.06
N ARG A 159 20.99 -10.46 1.81
CA ARG A 159 20.08 -11.51 1.30
C ARG A 159 18.60 -11.22 1.57
N ARG A 160 18.27 -10.16 2.31
CA ARG A 160 16.89 -9.85 2.72
C ARG A 160 16.32 -8.74 1.87
N GLU A 161 15.06 -8.89 1.47
CA GLU A 161 14.29 -7.82 0.85
C GLU A 161 13.68 -6.93 1.92
N GLN A 162 13.84 -5.61 1.74
CA GLN A 162 13.24 -4.57 2.55
C GLN A 162 12.31 -3.73 1.68
N TYR A 163 11.21 -3.28 2.26
CA TYR A 163 10.26 -2.38 1.63
C TYR A 163 10.35 -1.02 2.29
N VAL A 164 10.46 0.02 1.48
CA VAL A 164 10.83 1.36 1.92
C VAL A 164 9.80 2.37 1.44
N ILE A 165 9.31 3.18 2.38
CA ILE A 165 8.68 4.47 2.11
C ILE A 165 9.69 5.54 2.48
N ASP A 166 10.17 6.28 1.49
CA ASP A 166 11.13 7.36 1.63
C ASP A 166 10.50 8.71 1.28
N GLU A 167 11.28 9.78 1.44
CA GLU A 167 10.85 11.16 1.16
C GLU A 167 10.54 11.40 -0.33
N GLU A 168 11.07 10.56 -1.23
CA GLU A 168 10.85 10.63 -2.68
C GLU A 168 9.57 9.91 -3.14
N MET A 169 8.89 9.20 -2.24
CA MET A 169 7.66 8.47 -2.56
C MET A 169 6.58 9.34 -3.24
N PRO A 170 6.26 10.55 -2.75
CA PRO A 170 5.25 11.40 -3.40
C PRO A 170 5.58 11.72 -4.86
N GLN A 171 6.86 12.00 -5.18
CA GLN A 171 7.32 12.28 -6.54
C GLN A 171 7.17 11.05 -7.43
N ARG A 172 7.60 9.88 -6.94
CA ARG A 172 7.45 8.64 -7.72
C ARG A 172 5.98 8.28 -7.98
N VAL A 173 5.11 8.46 -7.00
CA VAL A 173 3.65 8.27 -7.16
C VAL A 173 3.09 9.26 -8.18
N TRP A 174 3.57 10.51 -8.18
CA TRP A 174 3.17 11.51 -9.17
C TRP A 174 3.60 11.09 -10.58
N ASP A 175 4.86 10.73 -10.78
CA ASP A 175 5.39 10.28 -12.08
C ASP A 175 4.64 9.06 -12.60
N GLU A 176 4.34 8.10 -11.70
CA GLU A 176 3.52 6.93 -12.03
C GLU A 176 2.12 7.34 -12.47
N SER A 177 1.51 8.30 -11.78
CA SER A 177 0.17 8.80 -12.08
C SER A 177 0.13 9.50 -13.44
N VAL A 178 1.16 10.30 -13.78
CA VAL A 178 1.32 10.93 -15.09
C VAL A 178 1.40 9.84 -16.16
N ARG A 179 2.27 8.85 -15.97
CA ARG A 179 2.43 7.73 -16.92
C ARG A 179 1.14 6.94 -17.11
N SER A 180 0.45 6.62 -16.03
CA SER A 180 -0.82 5.89 -16.06
C SER A 180 -1.89 6.68 -16.83
N ASN A 181 -1.98 7.98 -16.58
CA ASN A 181 -2.93 8.86 -17.26
C ASN A 181 -2.61 9.01 -18.77
N GLN A 182 -1.33 8.99 -19.18
CA GLN A 182 -0.96 8.94 -20.60
C GLN A 182 -1.41 7.65 -21.29
N GLU A 183 -1.30 6.50 -20.61
CA GLU A 183 -1.81 5.23 -21.16
C GLU A 183 -3.35 5.25 -21.28
N TRP A 184 -4.07 5.87 -20.34
CA TRP A 184 -5.51 6.11 -20.50
C TRP A 184 -5.84 6.90 -21.78
N VAL A 185 -5.11 7.99 -22.06
CA VAL A 185 -5.31 8.79 -23.29
C VAL A 185 -5.13 7.93 -24.53
N LYS A 186 -4.04 7.16 -24.58
CA LYS A 186 -3.66 6.31 -25.71
C LYS A 186 -4.67 5.18 -25.95
N VAL A 187 -5.00 4.42 -24.92
CA VAL A 187 -5.93 3.28 -25.03
C VAL A 187 -7.34 3.76 -25.35
N ALA A 188 -7.81 4.85 -24.75
CA ALA A 188 -9.12 5.40 -25.05
C ALA A 188 -9.19 5.91 -26.51
N ARG A 189 -8.14 6.56 -27.02
CA ARG A 189 -8.07 6.97 -28.43
C ARG A 189 -8.14 5.77 -29.38
N GLN A 190 -7.35 4.73 -29.13
CA GLN A 190 -7.41 3.49 -29.89
C GLN A 190 -8.81 2.85 -29.83
N GLY A 191 -9.44 2.88 -28.66
CA GLY A 191 -10.81 2.42 -28.48
C GLY A 191 -11.82 3.19 -29.34
N ALA A 192 -11.68 4.51 -29.43
CA ALA A 192 -12.53 5.34 -30.28
C ALA A 192 -12.39 5.00 -31.77
N GLU A 193 -11.17 4.71 -32.23
CA GLU A 193 -10.88 4.29 -33.60
C GLU A 193 -11.48 2.90 -33.91
N VAL A 194 -11.24 1.91 -33.04
CA VAL A 194 -11.74 0.53 -33.22
C VAL A 194 -13.26 0.46 -33.19
N LEU A 195 -13.90 1.23 -32.31
CA LEU A 195 -15.36 1.26 -32.17
C LEU A 195 -16.05 2.19 -33.17
N GLY A 196 -15.28 2.95 -33.95
CA GLY A 196 -15.78 3.99 -34.86
C GLY A 196 -16.24 5.24 -34.13
N THR A 197 -15.63 6.39 -34.45
CA THR A 197 -15.88 7.68 -33.78
C THR A 197 -17.30 8.22 -33.95
N SER A 198 -18.03 7.75 -34.97
CA SER A 198 -19.44 8.07 -35.20
C SER A 198 -20.41 7.22 -34.38
N THR A 199 -19.94 6.17 -33.70
CA THR A 199 -20.79 5.34 -32.85
C THR A 199 -20.87 5.92 -31.43
N PRO A 200 -21.97 5.68 -30.68
CA PRO A 200 -22.06 6.11 -29.29
C PRO A 200 -20.94 5.56 -28.39
N ALA A 201 -20.40 4.37 -28.71
CA ALA A 201 -19.32 3.77 -27.94
C ALA A 201 -17.97 4.43 -28.27
N GLY A 202 -17.70 4.71 -29.55
CA GLY A 202 -16.51 5.45 -29.96
C GLY A 202 -16.50 6.89 -29.42
N ALA A 203 -17.65 7.58 -29.43
CA ALA A 203 -17.78 8.91 -28.86
C ALA A 203 -17.44 8.95 -27.36
N ARG A 204 -17.90 7.97 -26.56
CA ARG A 204 -17.53 7.88 -25.13
C ARG A 204 -16.02 7.69 -24.94
N MET A 205 -15.37 6.90 -25.80
CA MET A 205 -13.92 6.68 -25.72
C MET A 205 -13.13 7.92 -26.14
N ASP A 206 -13.60 8.65 -27.15
CA ASP A 206 -13.02 9.93 -27.55
C ASP A 206 -13.15 10.98 -26.43
N ASP A 207 -14.30 11.07 -25.78
CA ASP A 207 -14.51 11.94 -24.62
C ASP A 207 -13.61 11.57 -23.43
N LEU A 208 -13.46 10.27 -23.14
CA LEU A 208 -12.56 9.77 -22.10
C LEU A 208 -11.09 10.11 -22.41
N SER A 209 -10.66 9.96 -23.67
CA SER A 209 -9.33 10.34 -24.12
C SER A 209 -9.09 11.84 -23.95
N ARG A 210 -10.05 12.68 -24.36
CA ARG A 210 -9.97 14.14 -24.21
C ARG A 210 -9.95 14.59 -22.75
N PHE A 211 -10.75 13.95 -21.89
CA PHE A 211 -10.74 14.22 -20.46
C PHE A 211 -9.35 13.94 -19.85
N HIS A 212 -8.82 12.74 -20.06
CA HIS A 212 -7.51 12.38 -19.53
C HIS A 212 -6.38 13.21 -20.16
N ALA A 213 -6.49 13.64 -21.42
CA ALA A 213 -5.50 14.53 -22.03
C ALA A 213 -5.44 15.89 -21.31
N ARG A 214 -6.59 16.45 -20.94
CA ARG A 214 -6.65 17.69 -20.14
C ARG A 214 -6.09 17.50 -18.73
N ILE A 215 -6.40 16.37 -18.08
CA ILE A 215 -5.81 16.03 -16.79
C ILE A 215 -4.29 15.90 -16.92
N ASN A 216 -3.80 15.29 -18.00
CA ASN A 216 -2.37 15.15 -18.27
C ASN A 216 -1.69 16.51 -18.42
N GLU A 217 -2.32 17.46 -19.14
CA GLU A 217 -1.81 18.83 -19.29
C GLU A 217 -1.69 19.54 -17.93
N ILE A 218 -2.66 19.35 -17.03
CA ILE A 218 -2.61 19.90 -15.66
C ILE A 218 -1.52 19.20 -14.84
N MET A 219 -1.41 17.88 -14.94
CA MET A 219 -0.42 17.10 -14.20
C MET A 219 1.02 17.35 -14.69
N LEU A 220 1.18 17.68 -15.97
CA LEU A 220 2.44 18.06 -16.61
C LEU A 220 2.73 19.57 -16.53
N ASP A 221 1.83 20.38 -15.95
CA ASP A 221 2.21 21.75 -15.61
C ASP A 221 3.28 21.65 -14.52
N ASP A 222 4.54 21.81 -14.94
CA ASP A 222 5.78 21.62 -14.17
C ASP A 222 5.80 22.34 -12.81
N ARG A 223 4.84 23.23 -12.56
CA ARG A 223 4.71 24.03 -11.35
C ARG A 223 4.20 23.27 -10.13
N VAL A 224 3.55 22.10 -10.29
CA VAL A 224 2.96 21.36 -9.15
C VAL A 224 3.77 20.13 -8.73
N ALA A 225 4.51 19.51 -9.65
CA ALA A 225 5.10 18.19 -9.44
C ALA A 225 6.60 18.19 -9.09
N VAL A 226 7.41 18.89 -9.88
CA VAL A 226 8.88 18.81 -9.81
C VAL A 226 9.44 19.70 -8.71
N TYR A 227 8.76 20.82 -8.43
CA TYR A 227 9.28 21.87 -7.54
C TYR A 227 8.54 22.01 -6.23
N ALA A 228 7.50 21.20 -5.92
CA ALA A 228 6.83 21.32 -4.62
C ALA A 228 7.79 21.02 -3.46
N GLY A 229 8.59 19.96 -3.57
CA GLY A 229 9.66 19.65 -2.60
C GLY A 229 10.75 20.73 -2.58
N ASP A 230 11.21 21.17 -3.75
CA ASP A 230 12.24 22.20 -3.84
C ASP A 230 11.76 23.55 -3.29
N ALA A 231 10.51 23.92 -3.54
CA ALA A 231 9.85 25.11 -3.03
C ALA A 231 9.73 25.07 -1.51
N LEU A 232 9.38 23.90 -0.93
CA LEU A 232 9.33 23.71 0.51
C LEU A 232 10.73 23.84 1.14
N THR A 233 11.77 23.29 0.52
CA THR A 233 13.15 23.41 1.01
C THR A 233 13.69 24.84 0.90
N ALA A 234 13.45 25.52 -0.23
CA ALA A 234 13.80 26.93 -0.39
C ALA A 234 13.05 27.83 0.62
N LEU A 235 11.78 27.53 0.86
CA LEU A 235 10.96 28.19 1.87
C LEU A 235 11.50 27.95 3.29
N ALA A 236 11.90 26.71 3.62
CA ALA A 236 12.51 26.38 4.91
C ALA A 236 13.80 27.18 5.12
N ALA A 237 14.63 27.33 4.10
CA ALA A 237 15.83 28.17 4.15
C ALA A 237 15.50 29.65 4.37
N LEU A 238 14.48 30.18 3.70
CA LEU A 238 14.00 31.56 3.91
C LEU A 238 13.45 31.79 5.32
N LEU A 239 12.68 30.83 5.84
CA LEU A 239 12.15 30.87 7.21
C LEU A 239 13.28 30.81 8.24
N HIS A 240 14.25 29.91 8.05
CA HIS A 240 15.41 29.76 8.93
C HIS A 240 16.27 31.03 8.95
N ALA A 241 16.50 31.64 7.78
CA ALA A 241 17.26 32.88 7.67
C ALA A 241 16.55 34.08 8.33
N GLY A 242 15.21 34.08 8.39
CA GLY A 242 14.40 35.15 8.98
C GLY A 242 14.47 36.49 8.23
N ARG A 243 15.19 36.56 7.12
CA ARG A 243 15.46 37.75 6.30
C ARG A 243 15.33 37.43 4.82
N ALA A 244 15.34 38.47 3.99
CA ALA A 244 15.33 38.29 2.55
C ALA A 244 16.67 37.70 2.06
N LEU A 245 16.61 36.85 1.04
CA LEU A 245 17.77 36.24 0.39
C LEU A 245 17.66 36.35 -1.13
N SER A 246 18.79 36.60 -1.79
CA SER A 246 18.90 36.49 -3.25
C SER A 246 18.88 35.03 -3.70
N VAL A 247 18.59 34.80 -4.98
CA VAL A 247 18.71 33.48 -5.62
C VAL A 247 20.13 32.92 -5.46
N SER A 248 21.17 33.75 -5.61
CA SER A 248 22.56 33.31 -5.49
C SER A 248 22.91 32.87 -4.07
N ALA A 249 22.43 33.60 -3.05
CA ALA A 249 22.66 33.23 -1.66
C ALA A 249 21.97 31.90 -1.30
N LEU A 250 20.74 31.70 -1.78
CA LEU A 250 20.03 30.43 -1.63
C LEU A 250 20.71 29.29 -2.39
N ALA A 251 21.16 29.54 -3.62
CA ALA A 251 21.88 28.55 -4.43
C ALA A 251 23.16 28.08 -3.74
N THR A 252 23.94 29.00 -3.16
CA THR A 252 25.13 28.67 -2.38
C THR A 252 24.76 27.90 -1.10
N ALA A 253 23.76 28.35 -0.35
CA ALA A 253 23.37 27.72 0.92
C ALA A 253 22.75 26.32 0.76
N LEU A 254 22.05 26.08 -0.35
CA LEU A 254 21.40 24.80 -0.66
C LEU A 254 22.27 23.88 -1.53
N GLU A 255 23.43 24.36 -1.99
CA GLU A 255 24.29 23.69 -2.98
C GLU A 255 23.54 23.33 -4.27
N TRP A 256 22.67 24.23 -4.72
CA TRP A 256 21.81 24.04 -5.90
C TRP A 256 22.21 24.96 -7.06
N PRO A 257 21.95 24.56 -8.33
CA PRO A 257 22.02 25.48 -9.45
C PRO A 257 21.02 26.64 -9.29
N SER A 258 21.41 27.86 -9.67
CA SER A 258 20.55 29.06 -9.59
C SER A 258 19.23 28.92 -10.34
N GLU A 259 19.20 28.17 -11.45
CA GLU A 259 17.98 27.88 -12.21
C GLU A 259 16.98 27.04 -11.41
N ARG A 260 17.47 26.04 -10.64
CA ARG A 260 16.64 25.21 -9.77
C ARG A 260 16.01 26.03 -8.65
N VAL A 261 16.81 26.90 -8.02
CA VAL A 261 16.34 27.83 -6.98
C VAL A 261 15.30 28.80 -7.54
N SER A 262 15.55 29.34 -8.73
CA SER A 262 14.61 30.28 -9.38
C SER A 262 13.28 29.62 -9.75
N ALA A 263 13.31 28.36 -10.19
CA ALA A 263 12.09 27.59 -10.45
C ALA A 263 11.32 27.29 -9.15
N ALA A 264 12.02 26.87 -8.10
CA ALA A 264 11.43 26.61 -6.78
C ALA A 264 10.74 27.86 -6.18
N LEU A 265 11.40 29.01 -6.23
CA LEU A 265 10.85 30.27 -5.71
C LEU A 265 9.63 30.74 -6.49
N ARG A 266 9.64 30.62 -7.83
CA ARG A 266 8.47 30.94 -8.67
C ARG A 266 7.26 30.07 -8.32
N VAL A 267 7.48 28.79 -8.03
CA VAL A 267 6.40 27.89 -7.60
C VAL A 267 5.86 28.29 -6.23
N ALA A 268 6.73 28.59 -5.27
CA ALA A 268 6.34 29.02 -3.93
C ALA A 268 5.57 30.36 -3.91
N GLU A 269 5.91 31.29 -4.81
CA GLU A 269 5.23 32.57 -4.98
C GLU A 269 3.85 32.39 -5.65
N ALA A 270 3.79 31.62 -6.74
CA ALA A 270 2.56 31.43 -7.52
C ALA A 270 1.53 30.52 -6.83
N HIS A 271 1.96 29.65 -5.89
CA HIS A 271 1.10 28.67 -5.23
C HIS A 271 1.22 28.73 -3.68
N PRO A 272 0.72 29.81 -3.04
CA PRO A 272 0.86 30.01 -1.59
C PRO A 272 0.28 28.90 -0.70
N HIS A 273 -0.66 28.13 -1.24
CA HIS A 273 -1.33 27.05 -0.54
C HIS A 273 -0.48 25.78 -0.41
N ILE A 274 0.55 25.61 -1.26
CA ILE A 274 1.55 24.53 -1.15
C ILE A 274 2.50 24.80 0.03
N ALA A 275 2.80 26.07 0.29
CA ALA A 275 3.77 26.55 1.27
C ALA A 275 3.20 26.74 2.71
N GLY A 276 1.91 26.45 2.93
CA GLY A 276 1.20 26.83 4.17
C GLY A 276 1.99 26.54 5.46
N PRO A 277 1.93 27.39 6.50
CA PRO A 277 1.12 28.61 6.69
C PRO A 277 1.76 29.92 6.19
N VAL A 278 2.73 29.85 5.29
CA VAL A 278 3.50 31.01 4.80
C VAL A 278 3.46 31.10 3.27
N LYS A 279 3.79 32.26 2.72
CA LYS A 279 3.96 32.50 1.28
C LYS A 279 5.30 33.16 1.01
N VAL A 280 5.85 32.95 -0.19
CA VAL A 280 7.05 33.67 -0.64
C VAL A 280 6.63 34.95 -1.35
N VAL A 281 7.33 36.05 -1.04
CA VAL A 281 7.18 37.33 -1.74
C VAL A 281 8.54 37.77 -2.29
N ALA A 282 8.54 38.30 -3.51
CA ALA A 282 9.72 38.87 -4.14
C ALA A 282 9.75 40.40 -3.99
N GLY A 283 10.92 40.97 -3.76
CA GLY A 283 11.13 42.42 -3.72
C GLY A 283 12.60 42.78 -3.91
N GLY A 284 12.90 43.68 -4.85
CA GLY A 284 14.28 44.17 -5.07
C GLY A 284 15.30 43.10 -5.50
N GLY A 285 14.84 41.98 -6.08
CA GLY A 285 15.72 40.85 -6.45
C GLY A 285 15.99 39.85 -5.32
N GLU A 286 15.34 40.03 -4.16
CA GLU A 286 15.39 39.11 -3.03
C GLU A 286 14.02 38.53 -2.71
N TYR A 287 14.01 37.39 -2.03
CA TYR A 287 12.82 36.65 -1.66
C TYR A 287 12.72 36.53 -0.14
N ARG A 288 11.51 36.58 0.41
CA ARG A 288 11.24 36.39 1.84
C ARG A 288 9.99 35.54 2.05
N ALA A 289 10.00 34.70 3.08
CA ALA A 289 8.80 34.03 3.56
C ALA A 289 7.99 34.95 4.50
N VAL A 290 6.69 35.10 4.26
CA VAL A 290 5.76 35.89 5.08
C VAL A 290 4.52 35.07 5.46
N PRO A 291 3.82 35.38 6.56
CA PRO A 291 2.61 34.67 6.94
C PRO A 291 1.49 34.77 5.89
N LEU A 292 0.78 33.68 5.64
CA LEU A 292 -0.40 33.64 4.76
C LEU A 292 -1.66 34.08 5.55
N VAL A 293 -1.79 35.38 5.76
CA VAL A 293 -2.85 36.01 6.58
C VAL A 293 -4.28 35.77 6.07
N GLU A 294 -4.43 35.42 4.79
CA GLU A 294 -5.73 35.08 4.16
C GLU A 294 -6.39 33.83 4.79
N ARG A 295 -5.63 33.02 5.56
CA ARG A 295 -6.16 31.90 6.36
C ARG A 295 -6.77 32.32 7.70
N LEU A 296 -6.57 33.57 8.12
CA LEU A 296 -7.08 34.12 9.36
C LEU A 296 -8.27 35.05 9.06
N THR A 297 -9.37 34.87 9.76
CA THR A 297 -10.50 35.80 9.68
C THR A 297 -10.08 37.19 10.15
N ALA A 298 -10.76 38.24 9.69
CA ALA A 298 -10.51 39.61 10.15
C ALA A 298 -10.51 39.75 11.69
N ARG A 299 -11.39 38.99 12.37
CA ARG A 299 -11.46 38.93 13.84
C ARG A 299 -10.23 38.25 14.46
N GLN A 300 -9.71 37.18 13.85
CA GLN A 300 -8.50 36.51 14.33
C GLN A 300 -7.25 37.37 14.08
N LEU A 301 -7.16 38.05 12.94
CA LEU A 301 -6.09 39.01 12.66
C LEU A 301 -6.08 40.15 13.67
N ALA A 302 -7.25 40.72 14.00
CA ALA A 302 -7.37 41.77 15.01
C ALA A 302 -6.99 41.27 16.42
N ALA A 303 -7.26 40.00 16.75
CA ALA A 303 -6.88 39.43 18.06
C ALA A 303 -5.39 39.07 18.16
N LEU A 304 -4.71 38.88 17.03
CA LEU A 304 -3.26 38.60 16.94
C LEU A 304 -2.43 39.88 16.73
N GLY A 305 -3.10 41.01 16.44
CA GLY A 305 -2.51 42.30 16.15
C GLY A 305 -3.01 43.39 17.09
N SER A 306 -2.46 43.38 18.30
CA SER A 306 -2.11 44.54 19.12
C SER A 306 -0.68 44.38 19.57
#